data_AF-A0A1Y2FEF9-F1
#
_entry.id   AF-A0A1Y2FEF9-F1
#
_cell.length_a   1.000
_cell.length_b   1.000
_cell.length_c   1.000
_cell.angle_alpha   90.00
_cell.angle_beta   90.00
_cell.angle_gamma   90.00
#
_symmetry.space_group_name_H-M   'P 1'
#
loop_
_entity.id
_entity.type
_entity.pdbx_description
1 polymer ?
#
loop_
_entity_poly.entity_id
_entity_poly.type
_entity_poly.pdbx_seq_one_letter_code
_entity_poly.pdbx_strand_id
1 'polypeptide(L)'
;MDDYPTEQPLQQLRVLSLNCWGLKYVADKRRERLLAIADWIGNSNRSSRTSYHSDGGSDSPSNSPTTRGYDVIALQEIWVRADFDVVAARAKEAGLPYSRFFYSGAIGSGLAILSAHPIHSSFIHPYPLNGHPLHFIEGDFFAGKSVCGVCIEVEGVGLVDVLNSHMYAPGGEGEGIEGAHRVSQAWELARIVQEKAERGRHVLLTGDFNSQPYSIIMRILLQHGTLHDAFASTHPPPPSITSSAHRALSPEQVMHQHGITCDSPLNTYSIPKLAKRGPRDETVIRGGKRLDYVLYRSPLSSGFIMRCEGTDIVLTELIPGLGVSYSDHFGLEATLSFIPTSATSLIASLPPAPPPLPTSDIQHCLSNLQTCYHHTSSLSTLQLKLFLLSLLMIPILSLAASYQPLKYLNWIWVLLGIVDGVGGATMLYVGFVGGYWEMGALRNVLGEMEGEVGRRRRMEGGERGRESDEWR
;
A
#
# COMPACT_ATOMS: atom_id res chain seq x y z
N MET A 1 -17.43 16.79 -48.56
CA MET A 1 -17.89 15.56 -47.88
C MET A 1 -16.90 15.41 -46.75
N ASP A 2 -17.15 16.17 -45.70
CA ASP A 2 -16.25 16.24 -44.55
C ASP A 2 -16.61 15.07 -43.65
N ASP A 3 -15.75 14.06 -43.68
CA ASP A 3 -15.83 12.88 -42.82
C ASP A 3 -15.38 13.32 -41.42
N TYR A 4 -16.34 13.73 -40.58
CA TYR A 4 -16.09 13.91 -39.15
C TYR A 4 -15.71 12.54 -38.58
N PRO A 5 -14.50 12.35 -38.02
CA PRO A 5 -14.24 11.14 -37.26
C PRO A 5 -15.20 11.16 -36.08
N THR A 6 -16.12 10.19 -36.10
CA THR A 6 -17.00 9.86 -34.98
C THR A 6 -16.13 9.79 -33.73
N GLU A 7 -16.44 10.57 -32.69
CA GLU A 7 -15.71 10.56 -31.42
C GLU A 7 -15.61 9.12 -30.94
N GLN A 8 -14.43 8.50 -31.08
CA GLN A 8 -14.21 7.19 -30.48
C GLN A 8 -14.34 7.36 -28.96
N PRO A 9 -15.15 6.53 -28.29
CA PRO A 9 -15.27 6.61 -26.85
C PRO A 9 -13.89 6.43 -26.23
N LEU A 10 -13.51 7.33 -25.33
CA LEU A 10 -12.23 7.26 -24.62
C LEU A 10 -12.10 5.88 -23.98
N GLN A 11 -10.97 5.22 -24.22
CA GLN A 11 -10.70 3.95 -23.55
C GLN A 11 -10.65 4.19 -22.04
N GLN A 12 -11.32 3.34 -21.28
CA GLN A 12 -11.40 3.42 -19.83
C GLN A 12 -10.82 2.17 -19.17
N LEU A 13 -10.35 2.35 -17.95
CA LEU A 13 -9.90 1.31 -17.06
C LEU A 13 -10.58 1.48 -15.69
N ARG A 14 -11.41 0.52 -15.29
CA ARG A 14 -12.04 0.47 -13.97
C ARG A 14 -11.23 -0.44 -13.05
N VAL A 15 -10.76 0.11 -11.93
CA VAL A 15 -9.80 -0.51 -11.02
C VAL A 15 -10.41 -0.60 -9.63
N LEU A 16 -10.20 -1.73 -8.95
CA LEU A 16 -10.53 -1.92 -7.53
C LEU A 16 -9.27 -2.21 -6.72
N SER A 17 -9.09 -1.53 -5.59
CA SER A 17 -8.13 -1.90 -4.54
C SER A 17 -8.88 -2.40 -3.31
N LEU A 18 -8.48 -3.55 -2.77
CA LEU A 18 -9.13 -4.15 -1.59
C LEU A 18 -8.15 -4.92 -0.71
N ASN A 19 -7.96 -4.45 0.52
CA ASN A 19 -7.39 -5.24 1.60
C ASN A 19 -8.44 -6.23 2.11
N CYS A 20 -8.16 -7.52 1.97
CA CYS A 20 -9.11 -8.62 2.24
C CYS A 20 -9.09 -9.13 3.68
N TRP A 21 -8.10 -8.71 4.49
CA TRP A 21 -7.88 -9.20 5.85
C TRP A 21 -7.96 -10.73 5.96
N GLY A 22 -7.15 -11.41 5.14
CA GLY A 22 -7.19 -12.86 4.94
C GLY A 22 -6.18 -13.66 5.77
N LEU A 23 -5.63 -13.08 6.85
CA LEU A 23 -4.60 -13.69 7.69
C LEU A 23 -5.05 -15.04 8.25
N LYS A 24 -4.25 -16.08 8.04
CA LYS A 24 -4.58 -17.43 8.51
C LYS A 24 -4.53 -17.47 10.04
N TYR A 25 -5.59 -17.99 10.66
CA TYR A 25 -5.79 -18.12 12.12
C TYR A 25 -6.01 -16.81 12.92
N VAL A 26 -5.79 -15.64 12.33
CA VAL A 26 -6.02 -14.34 13.00
C VAL A 26 -7.34 -13.72 12.56
N ALA A 27 -7.63 -13.75 11.26
CA ALA A 27 -8.80 -13.10 10.70
C ALA A 27 -10.09 -13.84 11.06
N ASP A 28 -11.07 -13.13 11.61
CA ASP A 28 -12.37 -13.69 11.97
C ASP A 28 -13.20 -14.04 10.72
N LYS A 29 -13.98 -15.14 10.78
CA LYS A 29 -14.82 -15.68 9.69
C LYS A 29 -14.17 -15.66 8.30
N ARG A 30 -12.86 -15.91 8.27
CA ARG A 30 -12.00 -15.68 7.10
C ARG A 30 -12.48 -16.38 5.83
N ARG A 31 -12.89 -17.65 5.92
CA ARG A 31 -13.30 -18.44 4.76
C ARG A 31 -14.61 -17.89 4.19
N GLU A 32 -15.59 -17.65 5.05
CA GLU A 32 -16.91 -17.15 4.70
C GLU A 32 -16.82 -15.75 4.09
N ARG A 33 -15.99 -14.87 4.66
CA ARG A 33 -15.74 -13.52 4.11
C ARG A 33 -15.04 -13.57 2.75
N LEU A 34 -13.99 -14.38 2.59
CA LEU A 34 -13.28 -14.49 1.31
C LEU A 34 -14.17 -15.11 0.22
N LEU A 35 -15.08 -16.02 0.57
CA LEU A 35 -16.13 -16.51 -0.34
C LEU A 35 -17.10 -15.37 -0.72
N ALA A 36 -17.55 -14.57 0.25
CA ALA A 36 -18.42 -13.43 -0.04
C ALA A 36 -17.73 -12.38 -0.93
N ILE A 37 -16.44 -12.08 -0.69
CA ILE A 37 -15.63 -11.22 -1.56
C ILE A 37 -15.54 -11.82 -2.97
N ALA A 38 -15.27 -13.12 -3.09
CA ALA A 38 -15.21 -13.80 -4.38
C ALA A 38 -16.55 -13.70 -5.14
N ASP A 39 -17.67 -13.96 -4.46
CA ASP A 39 -19.01 -13.88 -5.06
C ASP A 39 -19.38 -12.43 -5.43
N TRP A 40 -19.00 -11.43 -4.62
CA TRP A 40 -19.19 -10.02 -4.94
C TRP A 40 -18.42 -9.63 -6.21
N ILE A 41 -17.14 -10.02 -6.31
CA ILE A 41 -16.32 -9.82 -7.51
C ILE A 41 -16.96 -10.52 -8.72
N GLY A 42 -17.40 -11.77 -8.56
CA GLY A 42 -18.08 -12.55 -9.60
C GLY A 42 -19.35 -11.88 -10.14
N ASN A 43 -20.05 -11.12 -9.30
CA ASN A 43 -21.29 -10.42 -9.67
C ASN A 43 -21.08 -8.98 -10.13
N SER A 44 -19.87 -8.41 -10.00
CA SER A 44 -19.55 -7.03 -10.39
C SER A 44 -19.84 -6.71 -11.87
N ASN A 45 -19.85 -7.73 -12.74
CA ASN A 45 -20.17 -7.63 -14.16
C ASN A 45 -21.60 -8.06 -14.53
N ARG A 46 -22.39 -8.56 -13.56
CA ARG A 46 -23.72 -9.12 -13.82
C ARG A 46 -24.83 -8.08 -13.76
N SER A 47 -24.66 -7.01 -12.99
CA SER A 47 -25.59 -5.87 -12.96
C SER A 47 -25.73 -5.15 -14.31
N SER A 48 -24.78 -5.35 -15.26
CA SER A 48 -24.90 -4.87 -16.64
C SER A 48 -25.47 -5.88 -17.63
N ARG A 49 -25.66 -7.15 -17.24
CA ARG A 49 -26.17 -8.22 -18.12
C ARG A 49 -27.66 -8.54 -17.95
N THR A 50 -28.33 -8.02 -16.92
CA THR A 50 -29.75 -8.32 -16.62
C THR A 50 -30.75 -7.25 -17.07
N SER A 51 -30.38 -6.32 -17.95
CA SER A 51 -31.33 -5.34 -18.53
C SER A 51 -32.02 -5.81 -19.82
N TYR A 52 -31.82 -7.07 -20.26
CA TYR A 52 -32.53 -7.63 -21.40
C TYR A 52 -33.65 -8.59 -20.96
N HIS A 53 -34.87 -8.19 -21.32
CA HIS A 53 -36.18 -8.85 -21.19
C HIS A 53 -36.93 -8.71 -19.85
N SER A 54 -37.59 -7.57 -19.70
CA SER A 54 -39.00 -7.55 -19.29
C SER A 54 -39.75 -6.49 -20.10
N ASP A 55 -40.70 -6.96 -20.92
CA ASP A 55 -41.62 -6.17 -21.73
C ASP A 55 -42.46 -5.18 -20.89
N GLY A 56 -42.70 -3.99 -21.47
CA GLY A 56 -43.92 -3.21 -21.25
C GLY A 56 -43.78 -1.92 -20.45
N GLY A 57 -43.63 -0.78 -21.15
CA GLY A 57 -43.91 0.54 -20.59
C GLY A 57 -43.02 1.65 -21.16
N SER A 58 -43.61 2.52 -21.97
CA SER A 58 -43.05 3.80 -22.41
C SER A 58 -42.65 4.69 -21.23
N ASP A 59 -41.39 5.16 -21.17
CA ASP A 59 -41.02 6.55 -20.90
C ASP A 59 -39.49 6.75 -20.79
N SER A 60 -38.96 7.67 -21.62
CA SER A 60 -37.70 8.44 -21.54
C SER A 60 -36.32 7.75 -21.35
N PRO A 61 -35.31 8.06 -22.19
CA PRO A 61 -33.94 7.57 -21.99
C PRO A 61 -33.23 8.39 -20.90
N SER A 62 -33.25 7.92 -19.66
CA SER A 62 -32.30 8.38 -18.65
C SER A 62 -30.94 7.75 -18.92
N ASN A 63 -29.91 8.57 -19.21
CA ASN A 63 -28.50 8.20 -19.27
C ASN A 63 -27.98 7.69 -17.91
N SER A 64 -28.39 6.49 -17.52
CA SER A 64 -27.74 5.71 -16.47
C SER A 64 -26.50 5.06 -17.09
N PRO A 65 -25.29 5.29 -16.57
CA PRO A 65 -24.11 4.62 -17.08
C PRO A 65 -24.26 3.12 -16.81
N THR A 66 -24.33 2.33 -17.88
CA THR A 66 -24.29 0.87 -17.81
C THR A 66 -23.03 0.46 -17.04
N THR A 67 -23.18 -0.13 -15.86
CA THR A 67 -22.05 -0.48 -14.98
C THR A 67 -21.20 -1.60 -15.59
N ARG A 68 -20.21 -1.22 -16.40
CA ARG A 68 -19.13 -2.09 -16.87
C ARG A 68 -18.34 -2.58 -15.64
N GLY A 69 -18.04 -3.87 -15.54
CA GLY A 69 -17.26 -4.42 -14.42
C GLY A 69 -15.80 -4.01 -14.47
N TYR A 70 -15.01 -4.52 -13.53
CA TYR A 70 -13.61 -4.14 -13.36
C TYR A 70 -12.72 -4.70 -14.47
N ASP A 71 -11.77 -3.88 -14.92
CA ASP A 71 -10.70 -4.31 -15.83
C ASP A 71 -9.48 -4.81 -15.03
N VAL A 72 -9.31 -4.32 -13.80
CA VAL A 72 -8.20 -4.68 -12.89
C VAL A 72 -8.71 -4.71 -11.44
N ILE A 73 -8.31 -5.74 -10.69
CA ILE A 73 -8.54 -5.81 -9.24
C ILE A 73 -7.21 -6.10 -8.55
N ALA A 74 -6.80 -5.24 -7.63
CA ALA A 74 -5.61 -5.37 -6.81
C ALA A 74 -6.02 -5.74 -5.37
N LEU A 75 -5.56 -6.91 -4.91
CA LEU A 75 -5.91 -7.45 -3.60
C LEU A 75 -4.70 -7.40 -2.67
N GLN A 76 -4.92 -6.95 -1.43
CA GLN A 76 -3.97 -7.04 -0.33
C GLN A 76 -4.48 -7.99 0.74
N GLU A 77 -3.56 -8.51 1.57
CA GLU A 77 -3.85 -9.49 2.62
C GLU A 77 -4.59 -10.76 2.18
N ILE A 78 -4.41 -11.20 0.94
CA ILE A 78 -4.85 -12.52 0.50
C ILE A 78 -3.72 -13.54 0.69
N TRP A 79 -3.57 -14.05 1.90
CA TRP A 79 -2.38 -14.82 2.31
C TRP A 79 -2.39 -16.28 1.88
N VAL A 80 -3.57 -16.89 1.76
CA VAL A 80 -3.70 -18.33 1.54
C VAL A 80 -4.09 -18.61 0.10
N ARG A 81 -3.26 -19.40 -0.57
CA ARG A 81 -3.40 -19.70 -2.00
C ARG A 81 -4.78 -20.26 -2.38
N ALA A 82 -5.31 -21.18 -1.57
CA ALA A 82 -6.60 -21.79 -1.82
C ALA A 82 -7.75 -20.77 -1.79
N ASP A 83 -7.67 -19.74 -0.92
CA ASP A 83 -8.70 -18.70 -0.90
C ASP A 83 -8.58 -17.79 -2.13
N PHE A 84 -7.34 -17.47 -2.57
CA PHE A 84 -7.11 -16.77 -3.83
C PHE A 84 -7.63 -17.54 -5.05
N ASP A 85 -7.44 -18.85 -5.11
CA ASP A 85 -7.89 -19.64 -6.26
C ASP A 85 -9.42 -19.57 -6.43
N VAL A 86 -10.17 -19.47 -5.33
CA VAL A 86 -11.64 -19.25 -5.37
C VAL A 86 -11.98 -17.85 -5.88
N VAL A 87 -11.30 -16.82 -5.37
CA VAL A 87 -11.47 -15.44 -5.85
C VAL A 87 -11.15 -15.33 -7.34
N ALA A 88 -10.05 -15.93 -7.79
CA ALA A 88 -9.64 -15.93 -9.19
C ALA A 88 -10.63 -16.69 -10.10
N ALA A 89 -11.20 -17.79 -9.62
CA ALA A 89 -12.24 -18.50 -10.35
C ALA A 89 -13.49 -17.63 -10.55
N ARG A 90 -13.96 -16.93 -9.51
CA ARG A 90 -15.09 -15.99 -9.61
C ARG A 90 -14.78 -14.77 -10.46
N ALA A 91 -13.57 -14.21 -10.34
CA ALA A 91 -13.12 -13.11 -11.17
C ALA A 91 -13.09 -13.49 -12.67
N LYS A 92 -12.71 -14.73 -12.98
CA LYS A 92 -12.78 -15.25 -14.35
C LYS A 92 -14.21 -15.31 -14.88
N GLU A 93 -15.18 -15.71 -14.06
CA GLU A 93 -16.63 -15.66 -14.42
C GLU A 93 -17.08 -14.22 -14.68
N ALA A 94 -16.51 -13.26 -13.96
CA ALA A 94 -16.69 -11.82 -14.17
C ALA A 94 -15.79 -11.24 -15.27
N GLY A 95 -15.17 -12.03 -16.15
CA GLY A 95 -14.41 -11.48 -17.28
C GLY A 95 -13.01 -10.96 -16.96
N LEU A 96 -12.44 -11.29 -15.80
CA LEU A 96 -11.01 -11.11 -15.48
C LEU A 96 -10.27 -12.46 -15.52
N PRO A 97 -9.99 -13.03 -16.72
CA PRO A 97 -9.44 -14.38 -16.84
C PRO A 97 -7.95 -14.45 -16.47
N TYR A 98 -7.25 -13.31 -16.41
CA TYR A 98 -5.83 -13.26 -16.07
C TYR A 98 -5.66 -12.94 -14.59
N SER A 99 -4.77 -13.68 -13.93
CA SER A 99 -4.57 -13.53 -12.50
C SER A 99 -3.13 -13.83 -12.10
N ARG A 100 -2.64 -13.14 -11.09
CA ARG A 100 -1.30 -13.35 -10.53
C ARG A 100 -1.34 -13.23 -9.00
N PHE A 101 -1.00 -14.33 -8.34
CA PHE A 101 -0.69 -14.37 -6.92
C PHE A 101 0.82 -14.21 -6.72
N PHE A 102 1.23 -13.36 -5.79
CA PHE A 102 2.63 -13.04 -5.55
C PHE A 102 3.13 -13.65 -4.25
N TYR A 103 4.41 -14.03 -4.22
CA TYR A 103 5.07 -14.61 -3.05
C TYR A 103 6.27 -13.75 -2.69
N SER A 104 6.40 -13.41 -1.40
CA SER A 104 7.54 -12.70 -0.80
C SER A 104 7.79 -13.27 0.59
N GLY A 105 8.99 -13.03 1.13
CA GLY A 105 9.35 -13.44 2.49
C GLY A 105 9.17 -14.94 2.76
N ALA A 106 8.98 -15.28 4.03
CA ALA A 106 8.75 -16.65 4.49
C ALA A 106 7.26 -17.04 4.50
N ILE A 107 6.36 -16.06 4.67
CA ILE A 107 4.92 -16.30 4.87
C ILE A 107 4.08 -15.88 3.64
N GLY A 108 4.68 -15.24 2.63
CA GLY A 108 4.01 -14.71 1.44
C GLY A 108 3.86 -13.19 1.48
N SER A 109 3.54 -12.54 0.36
CA SER A 109 3.32 -11.08 0.33
C SER A 109 1.88 -10.67 0.67
N GLY A 110 0.93 -11.61 0.56
CA GLY A 110 -0.50 -11.33 0.65
C GLY A 110 -1.04 -10.52 -0.53
N LEU A 111 -0.28 -10.39 -1.63
CA LEU A 111 -0.65 -9.56 -2.78
C LEU A 111 -1.11 -10.40 -3.97
N ALA A 112 -2.16 -9.93 -4.63
CA ALA A 112 -2.60 -10.47 -5.92
C ALA A 112 -3.12 -9.39 -6.86
N ILE A 113 -3.08 -9.66 -8.15
CA ILE A 113 -3.70 -8.85 -9.20
C ILE A 113 -4.53 -9.75 -10.11
N LEU A 114 -5.76 -9.32 -10.41
CA LEU A 114 -6.68 -9.90 -11.38
C LEU A 114 -6.85 -8.90 -12.53
N SER A 115 -6.95 -9.37 -13.78
CA SER A 115 -7.08 -8.50 -14.94
C SER A 115 -7.96 -9.09 -16.04
N ALA A 116 -8.74 -8.22 -16.67
CA ALA A 116 -9.41 -8.46 -17.95
C ALA A 116 -8.43 -8.48 -19.13
N HIS A 117 -7.27 -7.83 -18.98
CA HIS A 117 -6.25 -7.69 -20.01
C HIS A 117 -5.16 -8.76 -19.88
N PRO A 118 -4.61 -9.28 -21.00
CA PRO A 118 -3.47 -10.17 -20.96
C PRO A 118 -2.28 -9.56 -20.21
N ILE A 119 -1.67 -10.35 -19.33
CA ILE A 119 -0.47 -9.94 -18.58
C ILE A 119 0.77 -10.24 -19.43
N HIS A 120 1.46 -9.19 -19.89
CA HIS A 120 2.70 -9.29 -20.66
C HIS A 120 3.89 -9.67 -19.80
N SER A 121 3.97 -9.09 -18.61
CA SER A 121 5.04 -9.37 -17.65
C SER A 121 4.54 -9.10 -16.24
N SER A 122 5.17 -9.74 -15.26
CA SER A 122 4.88 -9.52 -13.84
C SER A 122 6.18 -9.48 -13.04
N PHE A 123 6.21 -8.69 -11.98
CA PHE A 123 7.33 -8.64 -11.05
C PHE A 123 6.87 -8.54 -9.60
N ILE A 124 7.77 -8.90 -8.69
CA ILE A 124 7.64 -8.61 -7.27
C ILE A 124 8.98 -8.08 -6.77
N HIS A 125 8.92 -7.05 -5.93
CA HIS A 125 10.07 -6.39 -5.34
C HIS A 125 9.84 -6.24 -3.82
N PRO A 126 10.46 -7.11 -3.00
CA PRO A 126 10.42 -6.98 -1.54
C PRO A 126 11.10 -5.70 -1.10
N TYR A 127 10.46 -4.98 -0.18
CA TYR A 127 11.06 -3.79 0.41
C TYR A 127 12.28 -4.16 1.27
N PRO A 128 13.32 -3.31 1.31
CA PRO A 128 14.55 -3.60 2.04
C PRO A 128 14.37 -3.50 3.56
N LEU A 129 13.35 -2.75 4.02
CA LEU A 129 13.03 -2.51 5.42
C LEU A 129 11.57 -2.91 5.73
N ASN A 130 11.39 -3.94 6.55
CA ASN A 130 10.09 -4.58 6.85
C ASN A 130 9.89 -4.89 8.35
N GLY A 131 10.48 -4.10 9.25
CA GLY A 131 10.50 -4.37 10.68
C GLY A 131 11.69 -5.23 11.13
N HIS A 132 11.71 -5.59 12.42
CA HIS A 132 12.86 -6.23 13.06
C HIS A 132 12.62 -7.73 13.32
N PRO A 133 13.61 -8.63 13.12
CA PRO A 133 13.44 -10.09 13.25
C PRO A 133 12.92 -10.59 14.61
N LEU A 134 13.21 -9.86 15.71
CA LEU A 134 12.70 -10.22 17.05
C LEU A 134 11.22 -9.91 17.23
N HIS A 135 10.62 -9.09 16.36
CA HIS A 135 9.20 -8.75 16.43
C HIS A 135 8.38 -9.84 15.73
N PHE A 136 8.57 -11.09 16.16
CA PHE A 136 7.93 -12.26 15.56
C PHE A 136 6.40 -12.17 15.54
N ILE A 137 5.82 -11.57 16.59
CA ILE A 137 4.37 -11.39 16.73
C ILE A 137 3.82 -10.37 15.73
N GLU A 138 4.60 -9.34 15.37
CA GLU A 138 4.19 -8.32 14.39
C GLU A 138 4.22 -8.87 12.96
N GLY A 139 5.04 -9.89 12.69
CA GLY A 139 4.97 -10.72 11.48
C GLY A 139 5.42 -10.05 10.17
N ASP A 140 5.48 -8.72 10.10
CA ASP A 140 5.81 -7.95 8.89
C ASP A 140 7.20 -8.29 8.32
N PHE A 141 8.19 -8.57 9.18
CA PHE A 141 9.53 -9.00 8.76
C PHE A 141 9.46 -10.33 7.98
N PHE A 142 8.61 -11.26 8.42
CA PHE A 142 8.48 -12.58 7.83
C PHE A 142 7.53 -12.61 6.63
N ALA A 143 6.55 -11.69 6.59
CA ALA A 143 5.74 -11.46 5.40
C ALA A 143 6.60 -10.91 4.25
N GLY A 144 7.58 -10.06 4.56
CA GLY A 144 8.41 -9.42 3.55
C GLY A 144 7.57 -8.52 2.66
N LYS A 145 6.99 -7.45 3.24
CA LYS A 145 6.19 -6.46 2.51
C LYS A 145 6.91 -6.05 1.22
N SER A 146 6.13 -5.84 0.18
CA SER A 146 6.65 -5.72 -1.18
C SER A 146 5.75 -4.87 -2.04
N VAL A 147 6.29 -4.32 -3.12
CA VAL A 147 5.48 -3.94 -4.28
C VAL A 147 5.50 -5.06 -5.31
N CYS A 148 4.35 -5.36 -5.88
CA CYS A 148 4.23 -6.24 -7.05
C CYS A 148 3.62 -5.48 -8.21
N GLY A 149 3.74 -6.02 -9.41
CA GLY A 149 3.08 -5.42 -10.55
C GLY A 149 2.93 -6.34 -11.74
N VAL A 150 1.98 -5.98 -12.60
CA VAL A 150 1.75 -6.58 -13.91
C VAL A 150 1.75 -5.48 -14.96
N CYS A 151 2.35 -5.77 -16.11
CA CYS A 151 2.25 -4.92 -17.29
C CYS A 151 1.14 -5.47 -18.17
N ILE A 152 0.12 -4.66 -18.43
CA ILE A 152 -1.00 -4.96 -19.32
C ILE A 152 -0.96 -4.03 -20.53
N GLU A 153 -1.60 -4.46 -21.61
CA GLU A 153 -1.79 -3.64 -22.80
C GLU A 153 -3.25 -3.21 -22.91
N VAL A 154 -3.45 -1.91 -22.96
CA VAL A 154 -4.74 -1.29 -23.21
C VAL A 154 -4.80 -0.95 -24.69
N GLU A 155 -5.72 -1.60 -25.40
CA GLU A 155 -5.88 -1.44 -26.85
C GLU A 155 -6.07 0.04 -27.23
N GLY A 156 -5.33 0.49 -28.27
CA GLY A 156 -5.35 1.88 -28.73
C GLY A 156 -4.59 2.88 -27.87
N VAL A 157 -4.17 2.51 -26.64
CA VAL A 157 -3.45 3.38 -25.70
C VAL A 157 -1.98 2.97 -25.57
N GLY A 158 -1.74 1.69 -25.32
CA GLY A 158 -0.40 1.14 -25.07
C GLY A 158 -0.27 0.48 -23.69
N LEU A 159 0.96 0.44 -23.19
CA LEU A 159 1.31 -0.32 -21.98
C LEU A 159 0.97 0.45 -20.69
N VAL A 160 0.36 -0.27 -19.76
CA VAL A 160 0.04 0.19 -18.41
C VAL A 160 0.69 -0.77 -17.41
N ASP A 161 1.58 -0.25 -16.57
CA ASP A 161 2.08 -0.97 -15.39
C ASP A 161 1.10 -0.75 -14.23
N VAL A 162 0.42 -1.83 -13.84
CA VAL A 162 -0.44 -1.89 -12.65
C VAL A 162 0.40 -2.42 -11.49
N LEU A 163 0.65 -1.58 -10.51
CA LEU A 163 1.40 -1.86 -9.30
C LEU A 163 0.44 -2.03 -8.13
N ASN A 164 0.69 -3.02 -7.29
CA ASN A 164 -0.04 -3.27 -6.05
C ASN A 164 0.95 -3.41 -4.88
N SER A 165 0.72 -2.69 -3.79
CA SER A 165 1.56 -2.75 -2.59
C SER A 165 0.74 -2.79 -1.31
N HIS A 166 1.33 -3.38 -0.27
CA HIS A 166 0.87 -3.26 1.10
C HIS A 166 2.09 -2.87 1.94
N MET A 167 2.10 -1.65 2.47
CA MET A 167 3.25 -1.08 3.18
C MET A 167 3.29 -1.48 4.66
N TYR A 168 4.45 -1.27 5.30
CA TYR A 168 4.70 -1.58 6.72
C TYR A 168 3.67 -0.89 7.63
N ALA A 169 3.00 -1.67 8.49
CA ALA A 169 1.87 -1.18 9.28
C ALA A 169 2.25 -0.35 10.52
N PRO A 170 3.33 -0.68 11.27
CA PRO A 170 3.82 0.17 12.35
C PRO A 170 4.39 1.51 11.84
N GLY A 171 4.55 2.49 12.74
CA GLY A 171 5.20 3.77 12.41
C GLY A 171 4.33 4.97 12.05
N GLY A 172 3.00 4.85 12.17
CA GLY A 172 2.07 5.99 12.04
C GLY A 172 2.24 6.73 10.71
N GLU A 173 2.48 8.05 10.77
CA GLU A 173 2.54 8.91 9.57
C GLU A 173 3.97 9.17 9.06
N GLY A 174 4.94 8.34 9.47
CA GLY A 174 6.33 8.38 9.00
C GLY A 174 7.35 8.95 10.00
N GLU A 175 6.99 9.05 11.28
CA GLU A 175 7.87 9.53 12.34
C GLU A 175 8.48 8.39 13.17
N GLY A 176 9.68 8.63 13.71
CA GLY A 176 10.40 7.67 14.55
C GLY A 176 10.94 6.46 13.80
N ILE A 177 11.49 5.51 14.57
CA ILE A 177 12.20 4.33 14.08
C ILE A 177 11.29 3.51 13.16
N GLU A 178 10.07 3.20 13.60
CA GLU A 178 9.10 2.46 12.78
C GLU A 178 8.70 3.24 11.51
N GLY A 179 8.54 4.56 11.61
CA GLY A 179 8.23 5.42 10.47
C GLY A 179 9.34 5.42 9.40
N ALA A 180 10.60 5.21 9.79
CA ALA A 180 11.73 5.15 8.87
C ALA A 180 11.63 3.97 7.88
N HIS A 181 11.06 2.83 8.30
CA HIS A 181 10.78 1.72 7.39
C HIS A 181 9.83 2.17 6.30
N ARG A 182 8.72 2.82 6.66
CA ARG A 182 7.73 3.26 5.67
C ARG A 182 8.25 4.38 4.76
N VAL A 183 9.08 5.29 5.29
CA VAL A 183 9.78 6.31 4.48
C VAL A 183 10.64 5.64 3.41
N SER A 184 11.43 4.63 3.78
CA SER A 184 12.23 3.86 2.82
C SER A 184 11.38 3.18 1.75
N GLN A 185 10.27 2.55 2.15
CA GLN A 185 9.34 1.90 1.22
C GLN A 185 8.71 2.89 0.24
N ALA A 186 8.31 4.07 0.73
CA ALA A 186 7.72 5.12 -0.11
C ALA A 186 8.73 5.65 -1.13
N TRP A 187 9.98 5.85 -0.70
CA TRP A 187 11.05 6.31 -1.56
C TRP A 187 11.33 5.32 -2.69
N GLU A 188 11.46 4.05 -2.36
CA GLU A 188 11.68 2.99 -3.34
C GLU A 188 10.49 2.82 -4.29
N LEU A 189 9.26 2.87 -3.76
CA LEU A 189 8.04 2.79 -4.57
C LEU A 189 7.94 3.96 -5.56
N ALA A 190 8.24 5.19 -5.12
CA ALA A 190 8.28 6.37 -5.99
C ALA A 190 9.32 6.23 -7.12
N ARG A 191 10.49 5.65 -6.82
CA ARG A 191 11.52 5.38 -7.84
C ARG A 191 11.08 4.33 -8.85
N ILE A 192 10.46 3.24 -8.40
CA ILE A 192 9.92 2.21 -9.31
C ILE A 192 8.90 2.83 -10.26
N VAL A 193 8.00 3.68 -9.73
CA VAL A 193 7.01 4.42 -10.52
C VAL A 193 7.67 5.33 -11.57
N GLN A 194 8.70 6.09 -11.17
CA GLN A 194 9.46 6.93 -12.10
C GLN A 194 10.09 6.09 -13.22
N GLU A 195 10.76 4.99 -12.88
CA GLU A 195 11.40 4.09 -13.84
C GLU A 195 10.39 3.53 -14.86
N LYS A 196 9.19 3.15 -14.42
CA LYS A 196 8.13 2.69 -15.35
C LYS A 196 7.68 3.82 -16.28
N ALA A 197 7.49 5.02 -15.75
CA ALA A 197 7.09 6.17 -16.55
C ALA A 197 8.18 6.59 -17.56
N GLU A 198 9.46 6.54 -17.18
CA GLU A 198 10.60 6.82 -18.07
C GLU A 198 10.70 5.81 -19.22
N ARG A 199 10.24 4.58 -19.01
CA ARG A 199 10.09 3.56 -20.05
C ARG A 199 8.89 3.79 -20.97
N GLY A 200 8.20 4.92 -20.86
CA GLY A 200 7.07 5.28 -21.71
C GLY A 200 5.77 4.56 -21.36
N ARG A 201 5.61 4.10 -20.11
CA ARG A 201 4.42 3.36 -19.67
C ARG A 201 3.54 4.19 -18.75
N HIS A 202 2.24 4.05 -18.90
CA HIS A 202 1.29 4.55 -17.89
C HIS A 202 1.46 3.74 -16.61
N VAL A 203 1.29 4.39 -15.45
CA VAL A 203 1.47 3.72 -14.16
C VAL A 203 0.23 3.92 -13.31
N LEU A 204 -0.34 2.81 -12.88
CA LEU A 204 -1.38 2.74 -11.85
C LEU A 204 -0.77 2.11 -10.62
N LEU A 205 -0.78 2.81 -9.50
CA LEU A 205 -0.28 2.31 -8.24
C LEU A 205 -1.42 2.23 -7.24
N THR A 206 -1.77 1.01 -6.83
CA THR A 206 -2.86 0.73 -5.91
C THR A 206 -2.37 0.08 -4.63
N GLY A 207 -3.16 0.18 -3.57
CA GLY A 207 -3.02 -0.68 -2.41
C GLY A 207 -3.18 0.04 -1.08
N ASP A 208 -2.84 -0.68 -0.02
CA ASP A 208 -2.86 -0.20 1.36
C ASP A 208 -1.48 0.35 1.73
N PHE A 209 -1.37 1.67 1.77
CA PHE A 209 -0.11 2.33 2.12
C PHE A 209 0.04 2.57 3.62
N ASN A 210 -0.94 2.14 4.42
CA ASN A 210 -1.02 2.35 5.86
C ASN A 210 -0.92 3.81 6.32
N SER A 211 -0.94 4.78 5.40
CA SER A 211 -0.61 6.19 5.64
C SER A 211 -1.75 7.11 5.25
N GLN A 212 -1.98 8.14 6.07
CA GLN A 212 -3.01 9.15 5.84
C GLN A 212 -2.58 10.16 4.74
N PRO A 213 -3.54 10.88 4.14
CA PRO A 213 -3.29 11.83 3.03
C PRO A 213 -2.21 12.88 3.30
N TYR A 214 -2.09 13.32 4.55
CA TYR A 214 -1.20 14.42 4.95
C TYR A 214 0.22 13.95 5.34
N SER A 215 0.45 12.64 5.38
CA SER A 215 1.72 12.06 5.78
C SER A 215 2.87 12.39 4.82
N ILE A 216 4.11 12.34 5.32
CA ILE A 216 5.30 12.47 4.47
C ILE A 216 5.39 11.34 3.44
N ILE A 217 4.85 10.16 3.78
CA ILE A 217 4.78 8.98 2.92
C ILE A 217 3.98 9.30 1.66
N MET A 218 2.77 9.85 1.83
CA MET A 218 1.94 10.26 0.72
C MET A 218 2.58 11.41 -0.07
N ARG A 219 3.25 12.37 0.59
CA ARG A 219 3.99 13.42 -0.13
C ARG A 219 5.11 12.86 -0.99
N ILE A 220 5.87 11.87 -0.52
CA ILE A 220 6.90 11.19 -1.33
C ILE A 220 6.26 10.57 -2.58
N LEU A 221 5.19 9.78 -2.42
CA LEU A 221 4.53 9.13 -3.56
C LEU A 221 3.97 10.14 -4.56
N LEU A 222 3.25 11.16 -4.09
CA LEU A 222 2.61 12.16 -4.95
C LEU A 222 3.62 13.11 -5.60
N GLN A 223 4.61 13.60 -4.85
CA GLN A 223 5.49 14.69 -5.30
C GLN A 223 6.84 14.19 -5.85
N HIS A 224 7.44 13.17 -5.23
CA HIS A 224 8.64 12.54 -5.79
C HIS A 224 8.24 11.57 -6.89
N GLY A 225 7.24 10.70 -6.66
CA GLY A 225 6.73 9.78 -7.68
C GLY A 225 5.93 10.43 -8.81
N THR A 226 5.62 11.73 -8.68
CA THR A 226 4.76 12.53 -9.59
C THR A 226 3.46 11.82 -9.95
N LEU A 227 2.81 11.29 -8.91
CA LEU A 227 1.53 10.60 -8.97
C LEU A 227 0.38 11.54 -8.59
N HIS A 228 -0.78 11.31 -9.22
CA HIS A 228 -2.04 11.91 -8.83
C HIS A 228 -2.85 10.94 -7.97
N ASP A 229 -3.55 11.46 -6.97
CA ASP A 229 -4.48 10.73 -6.11
C ASP A 229 -5.87 10.72 -6.75
N ALA A 230 -6.39 9.55 -7.14
CA ALA A 230 -7.67 9.41 -7.82
C ALA A 230 -8.85 9.97 -7.00
N PHE A 231 -8.84 9.74 -5.69
CA PHE A 231 -9.90 10.21 -4.80
C PHE A 231 -9.85 11.73 -4.66
N ALA A 232 -8.66 12.28 -4.38
CA ALA A 232 -8.47 13.72 -4.26
C ALA A 232 -8.69 14.48 -5.59
N SER A 233 -8.55 13.79 -6.74
CA SER A 233 -8.81 14.37 -8.06
C SER A 233 -10.30 14.48 -8.39
N THR A 234 -11.15 13.70 -7.71
CA THR A 234 -12.59 13.60 -7.99
C THR A 234 -13.46 14.14 -6.87
N HIS A 235 -12.86 14.49 -5.72
CA HIS A 235 -13.56 15.00 -4.55
C HIS A 235 -12.98 16.36 -4.13
N PRO A 236 -13.84 17.29 -3.66
CA PRO A 236 -13.34 18.52 -3.05
C PRO A 236 -12.55 18.21 -1.76
N PRO A 237 -11.59 19.06 -1.35
CA PRO A 237 -10.92 18.91 -0.08
C PRO A 237 -11.94 18.84 1.07
N PRO A 238 -11.87 17.83 1.94
CA PRO A 238 -12.84 17.67 3.02
C PRO A 238 -12.69 18.79 4.07
N PRO A 239 -13.75 19.06 4.85
CA PRO A 239 -13.66 20.04 5.93
C PRO A 239 -12.59 19.66 6.96
N SER A 240 -12.00 20.65 7.62
CA SER A 240 -11.06 20.40 8.72
C SER A 240 -11.75 19.59 9.83
N ILE A 241 -11.05 18.59 10.37
CA ILE A 241 -11.55 17.75 11.47
C ILE A 241 -11.90 18.54 12.74
N THR A 242 -11.34 19.75 12.88
CA THR A 242 -11.63 20.66 14.00
C THR A 242 -12.81 21.61 13.74
N SER A 243 -13.37 21.63 12.52
CA SER A 243 -14.44 22.53 12.13
C SER A 243 -15.82 22.08 12.64
N SER A 244 -16.76 23.02 12.74
CA SER A 244 -18.17 22.71 13.00
C SER A 244 -18.82 21.94 11.85
N ALA A 245 -18.41 22.22 10.61
CA ALA A 245 -18.87 21.52 9.42
C ALA A 245 -18.59 20.02 9.50
N HIS A 246 -17.36 19.63 9.88
CA HIS A 246 -16.99 18.23 10.11
C HIS A 246 -17.83 17.57 11.21
N ARG A 247 -18.01 18.26 12.35
CA ARG A 247 -18.79 17.72 13.48
C ARG A 247 -20.26 17.50 13.17
N ALA A 248 -20.79 18.13 12.12
CA ALA A 248 -22.18 17.97 11.69
C ALA A 248 -22.37 16.78 10.73
N LEU A 249 -21.30 16.17 10.24
CA LEU A 249 -21.37 15.05 9.30
C LEU A 249 -21.77 13.76 10.01
N SER A 250 -22.62 12.96 9.36
CA SER A 250 -22.84 11.57 9.75
C SER A 250 -21.60 10.71 9.45
N PRO A 251 -21.42 9.54 10.09
CA PRO A 251 -20.31 8.64 9.76
C PRO A 251 -20.23 8.25 8.28
N GLU A 252 -21.36 8.11 7.60
CA GLU A 252 -21.45 7.84 6.17
C GLU A 252 -20.98 9.03 5.33
N GLN A 253 -21.40 10.25 5.69
CA GLN A 253 -20.93 11.46 5.03
C GLN A 253 -19.42 11.68 5.25
N VAL A 254 -18.93 11.41 6.46
CA VAL A 254 -17.48 11.43 6.76
C VAL A 254 -16.74 10.44 5.88
N MET A 255 -17.24 9.21 5.75
CA MET A 255 -16.64 8.18 4.91
C MET A 255 -16.49 8.65 3.47
N HIS A 256 -17.58 9.12 2.85
CA HIS A 256 -17.53 9.58 1.45
C HIS A 256 -16.77 10.89 1.24
N GLN A 257 -16.76 11.82 2.21
CA GLN A 257 -16.03 13.09 2.04
C GLN A 257 -14.52 12.96 2.31
N HIS A 258 -14.13 12.18 3.31
CA HIS A 258 -12.72 11.99 3.68
C HIS A 258 -12.06 10.80 2.98
N GLY A 259 -12.85 9.97 2.31
CA GLY A 259 -12.37 8.75 1.65
C GLY A 259 -11.98 7.67 2.66
N ILE A 260 -12.74 7.50 3.74
CA ILE A 260 -12.38 6.58 4.83
C ILE A 260 -12.49 5.14 4.37
N THR A 261 -11.38 4.40 4.44
CA THR A 261 -11.31 2.98 4.06
C THR A 261 -11.06 2.05 5.25
N CYS A 262 -10.55 2.56 6.38
CA CYS A 262 -10.21 1.74 7.55
C CYS A 262 -10.58 2.46 8.86
N ASP A 263 -10.67 1.71 9.96
CA ASP A 263 -11.00 2.20 11.31
C ASP A 263 -12.31 3.03 11.32
N SER A 264 -13.28 2.71 10.46
CA SER A 264 -14.57 3.39 10.38
C SER A 264 -15.56 2.84 11.42
N PRO A 265 -16.38 3.66 12.09
CA PRO A 265 -17.44 3.17 12.97
C PRO A 265 -18.54 2.39 12.21
N LEU A 266 -18.59 2.49 10.88
CA LEU A 266 -19.49 1.69 10.03
C LEU A 266 -18.98 0.27 9.80
N ASN A 267 -17.70 0.00 10.07
CA ASN A 267 -17.09 -1.31 9.87
C ASN A 267 -17.19 -2.16 11.15
N THR A 268 -17.76 -3.36 11.06
CA THR A 268 -18.01 -4.20 12.25
C THR A 268 -16.74 -4.63 12.97
N TYR A 269 -15.62 -4.76 12.26
CA TYR A 269 -14.33 -5.16 12.83
C TYR A 269 -13.56 -3.99 13.46
N SER A 270 -13.92 -2.75 13.10
CA SER A 270 -13.33 -1.54 13.68
C SER A 270 -13.97 -1.15 15.02
N ILE A 271 -15.24 -1.49 15.25
CA ILE A 271 -16.00 -1.09 16.46
C ILE A 271 -15.26 -1.44 17.77
N PRO A 272 -14.77 -2.67 18.00
CA PRO A 272 -14.10 -3.01 19.26
C PRO A 272 -12.80 -2.24 19.47
N LYS A 273 -12.09 -1.91 18.39
CA LYS A 273 -10.85 -1.13 18.42
C LYS A 273 -11.12 0.33 18.73
N LEU A 274 -12.13 0.92 18.10
CA LEU A 274 -12.55 2.30 18.32
C LEU A 274 -13.09 2.52 19.73
N ALA A 275 -13.84 1.56 20.29
CA ALA A 275 -14.37 1.65 21.66
C ALA A 275 -13.28 1.76 22.75
N LYS A 276 -12.05 1.31 22.46
CA LYS A 276 -10.90 1.41 23.37
C LYS A 276 -10.16 2.74 23.26
N ARG A 277 -10.44 3.55 22.23
CA ARG A 277 -9.79 4.83 21.99
C ARG A 277 -10.50 5.93 22.76
N GLY A 278 -9.73 6.93 23.19
CA GLY A 278 -10.27 8.12 23.85
C GLY A 278 -10.99 9.04 22.86
N PRO A 279 -11.90 9.91 23.34
CA PRO A 279 -12.65 10.85 22.49
C PRO A 279 -11.77 11.91 21.81
N ARG A 280 -10.51 12.06 22.26
CA ARG A 280 -9.51 12.97 21.68
C ARG A 280 -8.60 12.31 20.65
N ASP A 281 -8.76 11.01 20.42
CA ASP A 281 -7.98 10.29 19.40
C ASP A 281 -8.34 10.82 18.01
N GLU A 282 -7.33 11.11 17.19
CA GLU A 282 -7.54 11.68 15.85
C GLU A 282 -8.42 10.77 14.98
N THR A 283 -8.26 9.45 15.07
CA THR A 283 -9.06 8.49 14.30
C THR A 283 -10.54 8.59 14.68
N VAL A 284 -10.82 8.76 15.98
CA VAL A 284 -12.19 8.94 16.49
C VAL A 284 -12.76 10.28 16.03
N ILE A 285 -11.99 11.36 16.14
CA ILE A 285 -12.44 12.71 15.73
C ILE A 285 -12.70 12.76 14.22
N ARG A 286 -11.78 12.21 13.42
CA ARG A 286 -11.87 12.17 11.96
C ARG A 286 -12.97 11.22 11.48
N GLY A 287 -13.33 10.20 12.26
CA GLY A 287 -14.30 9.17 11.90
C GLY A 287 -13.71 8.01 11.09
N GLY A 288 -12.39 7.80 11.20
CA GLY A 288 -11.65 6.71 10.58
C GLY A 288 -10.37 7.17 9.88
N LYS A 289 -9.81 6.31 9.01
CA LYS A 289 -8.58 6.56 8.26
C LYS A 289 -8.77 6.26 6.77
N ARG A 290 -8.09 7.05 5.92
CA ARG A 290 -7.91 6.73 4.49
C ARG A 290 -6.53 6.14 4.31
N LEU A 291 -6.46 4.82 4.10
CA LEU A 291 -5.20 4.07 3.99
C LEU A 291 -5.01 3.42 2.62
N ASP A 292 -6.11 3.20 1.90
CA ASP A 292 -6.14 2.55 0.59
C ASP A 292 -6.24 3.59 -0.53
N TYR A 293 -5.45 3.41 -1.59
CA TYR A 293 -5.31 4.40 -2.65
C TYR A 293 -5.32 3.78 -4.04
N VAL A 294 -5.80 4.57 -5.00
CA VAL A 294 -5.49 4.40 -6.43
C VAL A 294 -4.76 5.68 -6.86
N LEU A 295 -3.49 5.54 -7.17
CA LEU A 295 -2.62 6.59 -7.65
C LEU A 295 -2.30 6.37 -9.12
N TYR A 296 -2.13 7.43 -9.89
CA TYR A 296 -1.90 7.31 -11.33
C TYR A 296 -0.99 8.38 -11.89
N ARG A 297 -0.26 8.04 -12.97
CA ARG A 297 0.48 9.01 -13.79
C ARG A 297 0.70 8.51 -15.20
N SER A 298 0.84 9.44 -16.13
CA SER A 298 1.18 9.14 -17.52
C SER A 298 2.63 9.50 -17.82
N PRO A 299 3.28 8.80 -18.75
CA PRO A 299 4.63 9.13 -19.19
C PRO A 299 4.57 10.33 -20.14
N LEU A 300 5.62 11.15 -20.16
CA LEU A 300 5.68 12.34 -21.03
C LEU A 300 5.70 11.99 -22.52
N SER A 301 6.12 10.78 -22.87
CA SER A 301 6.23 10.30 -24.25
C SER A 301 4.94 9.71 -24.81
N SER A 302 3.88 9.53 -24.00
CA SER A 302 2.63 8.93 -24.49
C SER A 302 1.78 9.94 -25.25
N GLY A 303 1.07 9.46 -26.27
CA GLY A 303 0.01 10.20 -26.96
C GLY A 303 -1.27 10.34 -26.12
N PHE A 304 -1.29 9.79 -24.90
CA PHE A 304 -2.43 9.82 -23.99
C PHE A 304 -2.04 10.30 -22.59
N ILE A 305 -3.01 10.85 -21.88
CA ILE A 305 -2.91 11.23 -20.47
C ILE A 305 -4.09 10.59 -19.71
N MET A 306 -3.79 9.87 -18.64
CA MET A 306 -4.80 9.34 -17.73
C MET A 306 -5.51 10.47 -16.98
N ARG A 307 -6.84 10.40 -16.93
CA ARG A 307 -7.70 11.21 -16.08
C ARG A 307 -8.56 10.30 -15.22
N CYS A 308 -8.66 10.59 -13.93
CA CYS A 308 -9.66 9.96 -13.08
C CYS A 308 -11.03 10.59 -13.35
N GLU A 309 -12.01 9.78 -13.73
CA GLU A 309 -13.40 10.20 -14.00
C GLU A 309 -14.27 10.11 -12.74
N GLY A 310 -13.97 9.17 -11.84
CA GLY A 310 -14.75 8.94 -10.63
C GLY A 310 -14.09 7.93 -9.70
N THR A 311 -14.37 8.08 -8.42
CA THR A 311 -14.00 7.11 -7.38
C THR A 311 -15.17 6.87 -6.44
N ASP A 312 -15.21 5.68 -5.83
CA ASP A 312 -16.21 5.35 -4.82
C ASP A 312 -15.64 4.37 -3.78
N ILE A 313 -16.24 4.39 -2.58
CA ILE A 313 -15.94 3.45 -1.50
C ILE A 313 -17.00 2.34 -1.53
N VAL A 314 -16.55 1.11 -1.72
CA VAL A 314 -17.40 -0.06 -1.93
C VAL A 314 -17.21 -1.10 -0.83
N LEU A 315 -18.08 -2.12 -0.80
CA LEU A 315 -18.10 -3.17 0.22
C LEU A 315 -18.32 -2.61 1.64
N THR A 316 -19.13 -1.55 1.72
CA THR A 316 -19.50 -0.86 2.98
C THR A 316 -20.69 -1.54 3.66
N GLU A 317 -21.45 -2.33 2.91
CA GLU A 317 -22.56 -3.13 3.40
C GLU A 317 -22.09 -4.37 4.18
N LEU A 318 -22.99 -4.89 5.01
CA LEU A 318 -22.75 -6.15 5.72
C LEU A 318 -23.00 -7.34 4.79
N ILE A 319 -22.19 -8.39 4.93
CA ILE A 319 -22.41 -9.65 4.22
C ILE A 319 -23.79 -10.21 4.60
N PRO A 320 -24.70 -10.42 3.63
CA PRO A 320 -26.00 -11.03 3.89
C PRO A 320 -25.88 -12.38 4.60
N GLY A 321 -26.66 -12.57 5.66
CA GLY A 321 -26.65 -13.79 6.48
C GLY A 321 -25.50 -13.91 7.48
N LEU A 322 -24.40 -13.16 7.31
CA LEU A 322 -23.25 -13.15 8.22
C LEU A 322 -23.26 -11.99 9.22
N GLY A 323 -23.85 -10.86 8.84
CA GLY A 323 -24.01 -9.67 9.68
C GLY A 323 -22.69 -8.98 10.05
N VAL A 324 -21.64 -9.20 9.26
CA VAL A 324 -20.30 -8.59 9.43
C VAL A 324 -19.83 -7.96 8.11
N SER A 325 -18.92 -7.01 8.19
CA SER A 325 -18.27 -6.39 7.02
C SER A 325 -17.43 -7.41 6.22
N TYR A 326 -17.18 -7.13 4.94
CA TYR A 326 -16.37 -8.01 4.08
C TYR A 326 -14.91 -8.12 4.50
N SER A 327 -14.34 -7.01 4.98
CA SER A 327 -12.99 -6.90 5.52
C SER A 327 -13.00 -5.86 6.65
N ASP A 328 -11.90 -5.73 7.39
CA ASP A 328 -11.70 -4.60 8.30
C ASP A 328 -11.37 -3.29 7.54
N HIS A 329 -11.14 -3.40 6.23
CA HIS A 329 -11.10 -2.31 5.27
C HIS A 329 -12.33 -2.31 4.35
N PHE A 330 -12.71 -1.14 3.85
CA PHE A 330 -13.60 -0.97 2.69
C PHE A 330 -12.78 -0.94 1.40
N GLY A 331 -13.40 -1.31 0.27
CA GLY A 331 -12.76 -1.25 -1.04
C GLY A 331 -12.76 0.17 -1.60
N LEU A 332 -11.74 0.50 -2.39
CA LEU A 332 -11.68 1.75 -3.17
C LEU A 332 -11.70 1.40 -4.65
N GLU A 333 -12.70 1.90 -5.37
CA GLU A 333 -12.73 1.83 -6.83
C GLU A 333 -12.41 3.17 -7.50
N ALA A 334 -11.84 3.08 -8.69
CA ALA A 334 -11.56 4.24 -9.54
C ALA A 334 -11.81 3.90 -11.01
N THR A 335 -12.37 4.85 -11.75
CA THR A 335 -12.49 4.78 -13.21
C THR A 335 -11.54 5.79 -13.83
N LEU A 336 -10.60 5.34 -14.65
CA LEU A 336 -9.66 6.19 -15.37
C LEU A 336 -9.91 6.15 -16.86
N SER A 337 -9.87 7.29 -17.53
CA SER A 337 -9.90 7.41 -18.99
C SER A 337 -8.54 7.82 -19.54
N PHE A 338 -8.27 7.47 -20.79
CA PHE A 338 -7.07 7.89 -21.51
C PHE A 338 -7.41 8.98 -22.52
N ILE A 339 -7.03 10.22 -22.21
CA ILE A 339 -7.30 11.40 -23.04
C ILE A 339 -6.17 11.60 -24.04
N PRO A 340 -6.44 11.73 -25.35
CA PRO A 340 -5.41 12.08 -26.33
C PRO A 340 -4.72 13.40 -26.01
N THR A 341 -3.40 13.48 -26.17
CA THR A 341 -2.61 14.71 -25.94
C THR A 341 -2.95 15.83 -26.92
N SER A 342 -3.62 15.52 -28.03
CA SER A 342 -4.18 16.51 -28.97
C SER A 342 -5.43 17.21 -28.46
N ALA A 343 -6.10 16.70 -27.41
CA ALA A 343 -7.34 17.26 -26.89
C ALA A 343 -7.08 18.38 -25.87
N THR A 344 -6.54 19.51 -26.33
CA THR A 344 -6.09 20.64 -25.49
C THR A 344 -7.14 21.15 -24.49
N SER A 345 -8.42 21.18 -24.87
CA SER A 345 -9.52 21.62 -23.99
C SER A 345 -9.74 20.66 -22.81
N LEU A 346 -9.60 19.35 -23.03
CA LEU A 346 -9.71 18.34 -21.98
C LEU A 346 -8.48 18.35 -21.07
N ILE A 347 -7.29 18.60 -21.63
CA ILE A 347 -6.04 18.71 -20.88
C ILE A 347 -6.07 19.91 -19.92
N ALA A 348 -6.67 21.03 -20.34
CA ALA A 348 -6.83 22.21 -19.49
C ALA A 348 -7.68 21.95 -18.23
N SER A 349 -8.52 20.90 -18.23
CA SER A 349 -9.32 20.49 -17.08
C SER A 349 -8.61 19.52 -16.12
N LEU A 350 -7.42 19.04 -16.47
CA LEU A 350 -6.68 18.08 -15.66
C LEU A 350 -6.11 18.73 -14.40
N PRO A 351 -5.98 17.96 -13.30
CA PRO A 351 -5.23 18.41 -12.14
C PRO A 351 -3.80 18.82 -12.56
N PRO A 352 -3.29 19.95 -12.04
CA PRO A 352 -1.91 20.34 -12.32
C PRO A 352 -0.95 19.26 -11.82
N ALA A 353 0.22 19.17 -12.47
CA ALA A 353 1.27 18.26 -12.02
C ALA A 353 1.61 18.55 -10.54
N PRO A 354 1.83 17.52 -9.70
CA PRO A 354 2.21 17.71 -8.31
C PRO A 354 3.50 18.55 -8.23
N PRO A 355 3.60 19.48 -7.26
CA PRO A 355 4.83 20.23 -7.06
C PRO A 355 5.97 19.28 -6.65
N PRO A 356 7.23 19.62 -6.90
CA PRO A 356 8.36 18.80 -6.47
C PRO A 356 8.39 18.71 -4.94
N LEU A 357 8.75 17.53 -4.42
CA LEU A 357 8.88 17.30 -2.98
C LEU A 357 9.86 18.32 -2.36
N PRO A 358 9.50 19.11 -1.34
CA PRO A 358 10.42 20.10 -0.77
C PRO A 358 11.74 19.49 -0.26
N THR A 359 12.85 20.20 -0.44
CA THR A 359 14.16 19.75 0.09
C THR A 359 14.13 19.59 1.62
N SER A 360 13.34 20.40 2.34
CA SER A 360 13.13 20.27 3.78
C SER A 360 12.46 18.96 4.19
N ASP A 361 11.52 18.47 3.38
CA ASP A 361 10.86 17.19 3.61
C ASP A 361 11.84 16.02 3.42
N ILE A 362 12.70 16.10 2.39
CA ILE A 362 13.77 15.11 2.17
C ILE A 362 14.77 15.12 3.34
N GLN A 363 15.14 16.30 3.84
CA GLN A 363 16.02 16.44 5.01
C GLN A 363 15.39 15.88 6.29
N HIS A 364 14.09 16.05 6.48
CA HIS A 364 13.37 15.41 7.59
C HIS A 364 13.46 13.88 7.47
N CYS A 365 13.15 13.33 6.30
CA CYS A 365 13.26 11.89 6.05
C CYS A 365 14.67 11.36 6.33
N LEU A 366 15.70 12.07 5.88
CA LEU A 366 17.10 11.73 6.14
C LEU A 366 17.40 11.70 7.65
N SER A 367 16.95 12.71 8.39
CA SER A 367 17.12 12.75 9.86
C SER A 367 16.45 11.55 10.54
N ASN A 368 15.24 11.17 10.09
CA ASN A 368 14.55 10.01 10.64
C ASN A 368 15.29 8.70 10.34
N LEU A 369 15.72 8.51 9.09
CA LEU A 369 16.50 7.33 8.67
C LEU A 369 17.85 7.24 9.42
N GLN A 370 18.54 8.36 9.64
CA GLN A 370 19.78 8.41 10.43
C GLN A 370 19.53 8.03 11.89
N THR A 371 18.43 8.49 12.48
CA THR A 371 18.02 8.12 13.84
C THR A 371 17.75 6.62 13.94
N CYS A 372 17.02 6.05 12.98
CA CYS A 372 16.79 4.61 12.88
C CYS A 372 18.10 3.82 12.73
N TYR A 373 19.04 4.31 11.93
CA TYR A 373 20.36 3.68 11.76
C TYR A 373 21.18 3.67 13.06
N HIS A 374 21.23 4.79 13.79
CA HIS A 374 21.93 4.84 15.08
C HIS A 374 21.28 3.92 16.12
N HIS A 375 19.95 3.85 16.13
CA HIS A 375 19.21 2.94 16.99
C HIS A 375 19.55 1.48 16.68
N THR A 376 19.46 1.09 15.41
CA THR A 376 19.77 -0.28 14.93
C THR A 376 21.20 -0.68 15.24
N SER A 377 22.17 0.23 15.03
CA SER A 377 23.58 0.01 15.37
C SER A 377 23.80 -0.24 16.87
N SER A 378 23.13 0.55 17.70
CA SER A 378 23.19 0.40 19.16
C SER A 378 22.57 -0.92 19.62
N LEU A 379 21.43 -1.28 19.03
CA LEU A 379 20.71 -2.53 19.33
C LEU A 379 21.50 -3.75 18.88
N SER A 380 22.06 -3.74 17.67
CA SER A 380 22.94 -4.78 17.13
C SER A 380 24.16 -4.97 18.04
N THR A 381 24.80 -3.88 18.49
CA THR A 381 25.92 -3.94 19.45
C THR A 381 25.50 -4.54 20.80
N LEU A 382 24.32 -4.17 21.32
CA LEU A 382 23.80 -4.72 22.57
C LEU A 382 23.53 -6.23 22.44
N GLN A 383 22.88 -6.66 21.36
CA GLN A 383 22.59 -8.07 21.10
C GLN A 383 23.88 -8.90 20.99
N LEU A 384 24.90 -8.40 20.29
CA LEU A 384 26.20 -9.07 20.21
C LEU A 384 26.90 -9.15 21.59
N LYS A 385 26.79 -8.12 22.43
CA LYS A 385 27.28 -8.18 23.83
C LYS A 385 26.53 -9.23 24.65
N LEU A 386 25.21 -9.33 24.49
CA LEU A 386 24.40 -10.35 25.15
C LEU A 386 24.76 -11.77 24.68
N PHE A 387 25.08 -11.95 23.39
CA PHE A 387 25.61 -13.21 22.88
C PHE A 387 26.96 -13.57 23.53
N LEU A 388 27.90 -12.63 23.63
CA LEU A 388 29.17 -12.87 24.31
C LEU A 388 28.98 -13.20 25.80
N LEU A 389 28.03 -12.55 26.46
CA LEU A 389 27.66 -12.88 27.83
C LEU A 389 27.11 -14.32 27.94
N SER A 390 26.25 -14.72 27.02
CA SER A 390 25.71 -16.10 26.97
C SER A 390 26.83 -17.13 26.81
N LEU A 391 27.82 -16.89 25.94
CA LEU A 391 28.99 -17.79 25.82
C LEU A 391 29.77 -17.93 27.14
N LEU A 392 29.85 -16.88 27.95
CA LEU A 392 30.48 -16.93 29.28
C LEU A 392 29.61 -17.66 30.31
N MET A 393 28.28 -17.63 30.16
CA MET A 393 27.35 -18.31 31.05
C MET A 393 27.39 -19.83 30.90
N ILE A 394 27.66 -20.37 29.71
CA ILE A 394 27.77 -21.83 29.47
C ILE A 394 28.72 -22.54 30.46
N PRO A 395 30.00 -22.15 30.61
CA PRO A 395 30.89 -22.78 31.57
C PRO A 395 30.48 -22.49 33.03
N ILE A 396 29.90 -21.33 33.33
CA ILE A 396 29.42 -20.98 34.68
C ILE A 396 28.27 -21.91 35.08
N LEU A 397 27.29 -22.11 34.20
CA LEU A 397 26.16 -23.01 34.43
C LEU A 397 26.64 -24.47 34.54
N SER A 398 27.61 -24.88 33.72
CA SER A 398 28.20 -26.22 33.79
C SER A 398 28.92 -26.47 35.11
N LEU A 399 29.70 -25.47 35.58
CA LEU A 399 30.37 -25.53 36.87
C LEU A 399 29.37 -25.54 38.03
N ALA A 400 28.37 -24.65 38.01
CA ALA A 400 27.34 -24.58 39.03
C ALA A 400 26.53 -25.88 39.12
N ALA A 401 26.20 -26.50 37.97
CA ALA A 401 25.54 -27.80 37.92
C ALA A 401 26.37 -28.92 38.59
N SER A 402 27.70 -28.87 38.47
CA SER A 402 28.60 -29.85 39.09
C SER A 402 28.59 -29.79 40.63
N TYR A 403 28.25 -28.63 41.21
CA TYR A 403 28.18 -28.40 42.66
C TYR A 403 26.77 -28.57 43.23
N GLN A 404 25.77 -28.99 42.46
CA GLN A 404 24.39 -29.15 42.94
C GLN A 404 24.24 -30.36 43.89
N PRO A 405 24.03 -30.17 45.22
CA PRO A 405 23.87 -31.28 46.16
C PRO A 405 22.62 -32.12 45.91
N LEU A 406 21.54 -31.48 45.45
CA LEU A 406 20.24 -32.13 45.21
C LEU A 406 20.20 -32.65 43.77
N LYS A 407 20.73 -33.86 43.53
CA LYS A 407 20.85 -34.45 42.18
C LYS A 407 19.54 -34.49 41.38
N TYR A 408 18.39 -34.60 42.06
CA TYR A 408 17.07 -34.58 41.41
C TYR A 408 16.71 -33.22 40.81
N LEU A 409 17.45 -32.14 41.12
CA LEU A 409 17.29 -30.81 40.53
C LEU A 409 18.17 -30.56 39.30
N ASN A 410 19.00 -31.52 38.87
CA ASN A 410 19.93 -31.34 37.74
C ASN A 410 19.23 -30.97 36.43
N TRP A 411 17.97 -31.37 36.24
CA TRP A 411 17.18 -31.00 35.06
C TRP A 411 16.99 -29.48 34.93
N ILE A 412 17.01 -28.72 36.05
CA ILE A 412 16.90 -27.26 36.03
C ILE A 412 18.12 -26.65 35.34
N TRP A 413 19.33 -27.16 35.62
CA TRP A 413 20.55 -26.65 35.00
C TRP A 413 20.61 -26.97 33.50
N VAL A 414 20.12 -28.15 33.10
CA VAL A 414 19.94 -28.49 31.68
C VAL A 414 18.97 -27.52 31.02
N LEU A 415 17.83 -27.25 31.65
CA LEU A 415 16.86 -26.28 31.15
C LEU A 415 17.46 -24.88 31.02
N LEU A 416 18.19 -24.40 32.03
CA LEU A 416 18.87 -23.11 32.00
C LEU A 416 19.91 -23.04 30.88
N GLY A 417 20.69 -24.11 30.67
CA GLY A 417 21.66 -24.19 29.57
C GLY A 417 20.99 -24.18 28.19
N ILE A 418 19.83 -24.82 28.04
CA ILE A 418 19.03 -24.76 26.80
C ILE A 418 18.52 -23.33 26.57
N VAL A 419 17.97 -22.69 27.60
CA VAL A 419 17.45 -21.31 27.50
C VAL A 419 18.58 -20.34 27.16
N ASP A 420 19.73 -20.45 27.82
CA ASP A 420 20.92 -19.64 27.53
C ASP A 420 21.43 -19.90 26.11
N GLY A 421 21.59 -21.16 25.69
CA GLY A 421 22.04 -21.50 24.34
C GLY A 421 21.10 -20.99 23.24
N VAL A 422 19.78 -21.15 23.39
CA VAL A 422 18.78 -20.64 22.44
C VAL A 422 18.78 -19.11 22.45
N GLY A 423 18.84 -18.48 23.62
CA GLY A 423 18.90 -17.03 23.78
C GLY A 423 20.15 -16.43 23.12
N GLY A 424 21.33 -16.99 23.43
CA GLY A 424 22.61 -16.59 22.85
C GLY A 424 22.63 -16.75 21.33
N ALA A 425 22.22 -17.91 20.81
CA ALA A 425 22.13 -18.13 19.36
C ALA A 425 21.19 -17.14 18.67
N THR A 426 20.05 -16.82 19.31
CA THR A 426 19.11 -15.81 18.80
C THR A 426 19.74 -14.43 18.77
N MET A 427 20.44 -14.02 19.84
CA MET A 427 21.13 -12.73 19.92
C MET A 427 22.26 -12.61 18.89
N LEU A 428 22.98 -13.70 18.59
CA LEU A 428 23.96 -13.74 17.51
C LEU A 428 23.29 -13.50 16.16
N TYR A 429 22.26 -14.28 15.82
CA TYR A 429 21.62 -14.18 14.51
C TYR A 429 20.99 -12.80 14.29
N VAL A 430 20.28 -12.29 15.29
CA VAL A 430 19.60 -11.00 15.16
C VAL A 430 20.59 -9.85 15.20
N GLY A 431 21.56 -9.86 16.13
CA GLY A 431 22.55 -8.78 16.22
C GLY A 431 23.49 -8.73 15.02
N PHE A 432 23.93 -9.89 14.53
CA PHE A 432 24.81 -9.97 13.37
C PHE A 432 24.03 -9.91 12.05
N VAL A 433 23.28 -10.95 11.71
CA VAL A 433 22.63 -11.05 10.40
C VAL A 433 21.54 -9.99 10.25
N GLY A 434 20.62 -9.90 11.22
CA GLY A 434 19.53 -8.93 11.21
C GLY A 434 20.04 -7.48 11.24
N GLY A 435 20.87 -7.16 12.24
CA GLY A 435 21.39 -5.81 12.44
C GLY A 435 22.23 -5.29 11.28
N TYR A 436 23.13 -6.11 10.71
CA TYR A 436 23.94 -5.67 9.56
C TYR A 436 23.12 -5.57 8.27
N TRP A 437 22.12 -6.45 8.08
CA TRP A 437 21.18 -6.33 6.96
C TRP A 437 20.45 -5.00 7.03
N GLU A 438 19.80 -4.71 8.16
CA GLU A 438 18.99 -3.51 8.36
C GLU A 438 19.84 -2.23 8.24
N MET A 439 21.04 -2.21 8.83
CA MET A 439 21.99 -1.12 8.65
C MET A 439 22.41 -0.93 7.18
N GLY A 440 22.61 -2.01 6.43
CA GLY A 440 22.93 -1.95 5.00
C GLY A 440 21.79 -1.37 4.17
N ALA A 441 20.56 -1.83 4.42
CA ALA A 441 19.36 -1.29 3.80
C ALA A 441 19.18 0.21 4.08
N LEU A 442 19.32 0.63 5.34
CA LEU A 442 19.26 2.04 5.73
C LEU A 442 20.32 2.89 5.03
N ARG A 443 21.56 2.40 4.96
CA ARG A 443 22.66 3.12 4.27
C ARG A 443 22.38 3.32 2.78
N ASN A 444 21.80 2.33 2.11
CA ASN A 444 21.46 2.46 0.69
C ASN A 444 20.43 3.57 0.47
N VAL A 445 19.33 3.56 1.23
CA VAL A 445 18.27 4.58 1.12
C VAL A 445 18.80 5.97 1.50
N LEU A 446 19.60 6.06 2.57
CA LEU A 446 20.27 7.30 2.95
C LEU A 446 21.13 7.86 1.80
N GLY A 447 22.00 7.04 1.22
CA GLY A 447 22.88 7.46 0.13
C GLY A 447 22.10 7.91 -1.11
N GLU A 448 20.97 7.26 -1.41
CA GLU A 448 20.09 7.67 -2.52
C GLU A 448 19.42 9.03 -2.26
N MET A 449 18.85 9.22 -1.08
CA MET A 449 18.20 10.48 -0.72
C MET A 449 19.21 11.64 -0.61
N GLU A 450 20.40 11.39 -0.06
CA GLU A 450 21.50 12.36 -0.03
C GLU A 450 21.96 12.73 -1.45
N GLY A 451 22.07 11.73 -2.33
CA GLY A 451 22.39 11.92 -3.74
C GLY A 451 21.37 12.81 -4.45
N GLU A 452 20.07 12.60 -4.19
CA GLU A 452 18.99 13.43 -4.73
C GLU A 452 19.06 14.88 -4.23
N VAL A 453 19.31 15.10 -2.94
CA VAL A 453 19.54 16.45 -2.40
C VAL A 453 20.75 17.11 -3.08
N GLY A 454 21.84 16.35 -3.24
CA GLY A 454 23.05 16.81 -3.93
C GLY A 454 22.77 17.21 -5.38
N ARG A 455 21.98 16.41 -6.11
CA ARG A 455 21.58 16.68 -7.49
C ARG A 455 20.79 17.99 -7.59
N ARG A 456 19.80 18.20 -6.71
CA ARG A 456 18.97 19.42 -6.68
C ARG A 456 19.79 20.68 -6.41
N ARG A 457 20.68 20.63 -5.42
CA ARG A 457 21.60 21.75 -5.11
C ARG A 457 22.47 22.13 -6.31
N ARG A 458 22.93 21.16 -7.10
CA ARG A 458 23.71 21.43 -8.32
C ARG A 458 22.90 22.10 -9.41
N MET A 459 21.63 21.70 -9.59
CA MET A 459 20.74 22.36 -10.56
C MET A 459 20.47 23.81 -10.17
N GLU A 460 20.10 24.07 -8.90
CA GLU A 460 19.87 25.44 -8.40
C GLU A 460 21.13 26.33 -8.42
N GLY A 461 22.32 25.73 -8.28
CA GLY A 461 23.59 26.44 -8.38
C GLY A 461 23.99 26.75 -9.83
N GLY A 462 23.70 25.83 -10.76
CA GLY A 462 23.96 26.00 -12.19
C GLY A 462 23.03 27.02 -12.85
N GLU A 463 21.77 27.08 -12.44
CA GLU A 463 20.81 28.10 -12.90
C GLU A 463 21.22 29.50 -12.45
N ARG A 464 21.64 29.67 -11.18
CA ARG A 464 22.17 30.95 -10.67
C ARG A 464 23.45 31.40 -11.38
N GLY A 465 24.32 30.46 -11.77
CA GLY A 465 25.51 30.75 -12.57
C GLY A 465 25.17 31.22 -13.98
N ARG A 466 24.20 30.59 -14.64
CA ARG A 466 23.73 30.98 -15.98
C ARG A 466 23.04 32.34 -15.99
N GLU A 467 22.18 32.63 -14.99
CA GLU A 467 21.60 33.96 -14.86
C GLU A 467 22.70 35.02 -14.66
N SER A 468 23.73 34.76 -13.84
CA SER A 468 24.82 35.73 -13.64
C SER A 468 25.70 35.98 -14.88
N ASP A 469 25.74 35.04 -15.82
CA ASP A 469 26.47 35.17 -17.09
C ASP A 469 25.60 35.79 -18.21
N GLU A 470 24.28 35.72 -18.15
CA GLU A 470 23.37 36.43 -19.08
C GLU A 470 23.26 37.94 -18.81
N TRP A 471 23.65 38.39 -17.61
CA TRP A 471 23.70 39.82 -17.23
C TRP A 471 25.11 40.45 -17.33
N ARG A 472 26.08 39.75 -17.93
CA ARG A 472 27.44 40.25 -18.23
C ARG A 472 27.66 40.37 -19.73
#